data_AF-A0A1S3NXU5-F1
#
_entry.id   AF-A0A1S3NXU5-F1
#
_cell.length_a   1.000
_cell.length_b   1.000
_cell.length_c   1.000
_cell.angle_alpha   90.00
_cell.angle_beta   90.00
_cell.angle_gamma   90.00
#
_symmetry.space_group_name_H-M   'P 1'
#
loop_
_entity.id
_entity.type
_entity.pdbx_description
1 polymer ?
#
loop_
_entity_poly.entity_id
_entity_poly.type
_entity_poly.pdbx_seq_one_letter_code
_entity_poly.pdbx_strand_id
1 'polypeptide(L)'
;MDGHARDGIRPEQWVKPMAAAGANQCTFHQEATTNAGNLIKEIRESGMKVKQWAIKPGTTVEELAPWAGQINMALVMTVEPGFGGQKFMEDMMPKVSWLRSQFPSLDIMDGGVGPSAIHKCAEAGANMIVSGCGKQ
;
A
#
# COMPACT_ATOMS: atom_id res chain seq x y z
N MET A 1 -10.19 13.48 4.00
CA MET A 1 -10.57 12.09 4.31
C MET A 1 -9.73 11.20 3.40
N ASP A 2 -8.87 10.37 3.98
CA ASP A 2 -8.11 9.37 3.22
C ASP A 2 -9.01 8.14 3.06
N GLY A 3 -9.58 7.95 1.87
CA GLY A 3 -10.40 6.78 1.55
C GLY A 3 -9.52 5.54 1.39
N HIS A 4 -9.81 4.46 2.12
CA HIS A 4 -9.10 3.19 2.05
C HIS A 4 -10.05 2.14 1.43
N ALA A 5 -9.88 1.83 0.14
CA ALA A 5 -10.68 0.80 -0.53
C ALA A 5 -10.10 -0.60 -0.24
N ARG A 6 -10.88 -1.46 0.44
CA ARG A 6 -10.53 -2.86 0.76
C ARG A 6 -11.09 -3.81 -0.30
N ASP A 7 -10.68 -5.08 -0.26
CA ASP A 7 -11.14 -6.15 -1.15
C ASP A 7 -12.66 -6.19 -1.35
N GLY A 8 -13.08 -6.48 -2.58
CA GLY A 8 -14.50 -6.56 -2.95
C GLY A 8 -15.16 -5.21 -3.20
N ILE A 9 -14.44 -4.09 -3.01
CA ILE A 9 -14.87 -2.75 -3.37
C ILE A 9 -14.22 -2.39 -4.71
N ARG A 10 -14.99 -1.93 -5.69
CA ARG A 10 -14.47 -1.39 -6.97
C ARG A 10 -14.03 0.07 -6.77
N PRO A 11 -12.73 0.36 -6.58
CA PRO A 11 -12.25 1.70 -6.23
C PRO A 11 -12.59 2.74 -7.32
N GLU A 12 -12.70 2.31 -8.58
CA GLU A 12 -13.07 3.15 -9.74
C GLU A 12 -14.38 3.91 -9.48
N GLN A 13 -15.33 3.28 -8.79
CA GLN A 13 -16.63 3.89 -8.49
C GLN A 13 -16.55 5.04 -7.49
N TRP A 14 -15.48 5.11 -6.70
CA TRP A 14 -15.29 6.08 -5.62
C TRP A 14 -14.36 7.23 -6.01
N VAL A 15 -13.58 7.10 -7.08
CA VAL A 15 -12.63 8.13 -7.52
C VAL A 15 -13.32 9.47 -7.75
N LYS A 16 -14.34 9.52 -8.60
CA LYS A 16 -15.04 10.77 -8.93
C LYS A 16 -15.82 11.35 -7.73
N PRO A 17 -16.59 10.56 -6.96
CA PRO A 17 -17.22 11.06 -5.74
C PRO A 17 -16.22 11.61 -4.72
N MET A 18 -15.06 10.95 -4.53
CA MET A 18 -14.01 11.43 -3.62
C MET A 18 -13.43 12.77 -4.08
N ALA A 19 -13.11 12.89 -5.38
CA ALA A 19 -12.60 14.14 -5.94
C ALA A 19 -13.63 15.28 -5.80
N ALA A 20 -14.90 15.00 -6.09
CA ALA A 20 -15.99 15.97 -5.93
C ALA A 20 -16.19 16.40 -4.46
N ALA A 21 -15.91 15.50 -3.51
CA ALA A 21 -15.92 15.80 -2.08
C ALA A 21 -14.66 16.56 -1.60
N GLY A 22 -13.75 16.93 -2.50
CA GLY A 22 -12.53 17.69 -2.19
C GLY A 22 -11.34 16.85 -1.73
N ALA A 23 -11.37 15.53 -1.94
CA ALA A 23 -10.17 14.72 -1.75
C ALA A 23 -9.09 15.11 -2.76
N ASN A 24 -7.84 15.16 -2.32
CA ASN A 24 -6.67 15.47 -3.16
C ASN A 24 -5.79 14.24 -3.40
N GLN A 25 -6.06 13.13 -2.71
CA GLN A 25 -5.25 11.94 -2.73
C GLN A 25 -6.10 10.69 -2.50
N CYS A 26 -5.69 9.57 -3.09
CA CYS A 26 -6.38 8.28 -3.01
C CYS A 26 -5.38 7.16 -2.66
N THR A 27 -5.82 6.22 -1.83
CA THR A 27 -5.09 5.01 -1.47
C THR A 27 -5.92 3.80 -1.87
N PHE A 28 -5.30 2.80 -2.49
CA PHE A 28 -6.00 1.59 -2.91
C PHE A 28 -5.14 0.34 -2.70
N HIS A 29 -5.83 -0.80 -2.67
CA HIS A 29 -5.24 -2.14 -2.68
C HIS A 29 -5.17 -2.67 -4.10
N GLN A 30 -4.07 -3.33 -4.46
CA GLN A 30 -3.93 -3.97 -5.78
C GLN A 30 -5.09 -4.92 -6.06
N GLU A 31 -5.51 -5.65 -5.04
CA GLU A 31 -6.53 -6.69 -5.10
C GLU A 31 -7.95 -6.12 -5.26
N ALA A 32 -8.14 -4.81 -5.06
CA ALA A 32 -9.43 -4.15 -5.22
C ALA A 32 -9.73 -3.80 -6.70
N THR A 33 -8.75 -3.87 -7.59
CA THR A 33 -8.91 -3.54 -9.01
C THR A 33 -8.36 -4.65 -9.90
N THR A 34 -8.93 -4.82 -11.09
CA THR A 34 -8.38 -5.71 -12.13
C THR A 34 -7.50 -4.96 -13.12
N ASN A 35 -7.44 -3.63 -13.04
CA ASN A 35 -6.64 -2.79 -13.92
C ASN A 35 -6.14 -1.54 -13.19
N ALA A 36 -5.06 -1.71 -12.43
CA ALA A 36 -4.45 -0.63 -11.67
C ALA A 36 -4.00 0.55 -12.53
N GLY A 37 -3.55 0.31 -13.76
CA GLY A 37 -3.16 1.38 -14.68
C GLY A 37 -4.32 2.31 -15.04
N ASN A 38 -5.49 1.74 -15.32
CA ASN A 38 -6.70 2.53 -15.57
C ASN A 38 -7.16 3.28 -14.33
N LEU A 39 -7.12 2.64 -13.15
CA LEU A 39 -7.47 3.29 -11.89
C LEU A 39 -6.56 4.48 -11.58
N ILE A 40 -5.24 4.32 -11.72
CA ILE A 40 -4.27 5.40 -11.51
C ILE A 40 -4.53 6.56 -12.47
N LYS A 41 -4.79 6.24 -13.74
CA LYS A 41 -5.15 7.23 -14.74
C LYS A 41 -6.40 8.00 -14.31
N GLU A 42 -7.47 7.31 -13.91
CA GLU A 42 -8.72 7.94 -13.49
C GLU A 42 -8.55 8.82 -12.23
N ILE A 43 -7.75 8.38 -11.26
CA ILE A 43 -7.40 9.17 -10.07
C ILE A 43 -6.71 10.48 -10.47
N ARG A 44 -5.73 10.41 -11.37
CA ARG A 44 -4.97 11.57 -11.84
C ARG A 44 -5.80 12.52 -12.70
N GLU A 45 -6.63 11.98 -13.59
CA GLU A 45 -7.56 12.77 -14.41
C GLU A 45 -8.61 13.49 -13.56
N SER A 46 -8.96 12.92 -12.40
CA SER A 46 -9.84 13.55 -11.41
C SER A 46 -9.14 14.62 -10.56
N GLY A 47 -7.89 14.96 -10.85
CA GLY A 47 -7.10 15.96 -10.13
C GLY A 47 -6.52 15.49 -8.80
N MET A 48 -6.63 14.19 -8.49
CA MET A 48 -6.08 13.58 -7.28
C MET A 48 -4.72 12.93 -7.54
N LYS A 49 -3.95 12.71 -6.48
CA LYS A 49 -2.71 11.92 -6.51
C LYS A 49 -2.94 10.53 -5.93
N VAL A 50 -2.14 9.56 -6.37
CA VAL A 50 -2.10 8.25 -5.71
C VAL A 50 -1.16 8.34 -4.52
N LYS A 51 -1.72 8.39 -3.32
CA LYS A 51 -0.94 8.49 -2.08
C LYS A 51 -0.20 7.19 -1.80
N GLN A 52 -0.92 6.08 -1.86
CA GLN A 52 -0.39 4.80 -1.42
C GLN A 52 -1.01 3.66 -2.23
N TRP A 53 -0.15 2.72 -2.63
CA TRP A 53 -0.54 1.46 -3.25
C TRP A 53 -0.22 0.33 -2.28
N ALA A 54 -1.24 -0.38 -1.81
CA ALA A 54 -1.09 -1.51 -0.90
C ALA A 54 -1.12 -2.86 -1.64
N ILE A 55 -0.25 -3.79 -1.23
CA ILE A 55 -0.24 -5.17 -1.72
C ILE A 55 -0.35 -6.15 -0.55
N LYS A 56 -1.14 -7.21 -0.73
CA LYS A 56 -1.25 -8.31 0.21
C LYS A 56 -0.03 -9.25 0.17
N PRO A 57 0.09 -10.15 1.16
CA PRO A 57 1.11 -11.19 1.14
C PRO A 57 1.07 -12.09 -0.10
N GLY A 58 -0.13 -12.38 -0.64
CA GLY A 58 -0.28 -13.19 -1.83
C GLY A 58 0.07 -12.50 -3.16
N THR A 59 0.26 -11.18 -3.16
CA THR A 59 0.40 -10.37 -4.38
C THR A 59 1.85 -10.09 -4.69
N THR A 60 2.23 -10.24 -5.97
CA THR A 60 3.60 -10.01 -6.46
C THR A 60 3.91 -8.51 -6.47
N VAL A 61 5.17 -8.16 -6.17
CA VAL A 61 5.59 -6.76 -6.02
C VAL A 61 5.95 -6.13 -7.37
N GLU A 62 6.22 -6.96 -8.36
CA GLU A 62 6.57 -6.60 -9.72
C GLU A 62 5.45 -5.82 -10.43
N GLU A 63 4.19 -6.03 -10.04
CA GLU A 63 3.04 -5.31 -10.59
C GLU A 63 3.08 -3.80 -10.28
N LEU A 64 3.74 -3.41 -9.20
CA LEU A 64 3.89 -2.01 -8.78
C LEU A 64 4.99 -1.29 -9.58
N ALA A 65 5.98 -2.03 -10.09
CA ALA A 65 7.19 -1.48 -10.69
C ALA A 65 6.94 -0.42 -11.79
N PRO A 66 6.01 -0.63 -12.74
CA PRO A 66 5.74 0.35 -13.80
C PRO A 66 5.16 1.67 -13.29
N TRP A 67 4.65 1.68 -12.05
CA TRP A 67 3.88 2.78 -11.48
C TRP A 67 4.55 3.44 -10.29
N ALA A 68 5.72 2.98 -9.87
CA ALA A 68 6.47 3.53 -8.74
C ALA A 68 6.67 5.05 -8.84
N GLY A 69 6.86 5.60 -10.04
CA GLY A 69 6.98 7.05 -10.27
C GLY A 69 5.66 7.83 -10.23
N GLN A 70 4.52 7.15 -10.08
CA GLN A 70 3.18 7.73 -10.06
C GLN A 70 2.49 7.62 -8.71
N ILE A 71 3.15 6.96 -7.74
CA ILE A 71 2.69 6.82 -6.37
C ILE A 71 3.65 7.52 -5.42
N ASN A 72 3.15 7.96 -4.28
CA ASN A 72 4.01 8.51 -3.23
C ASN A 72 4.59 7.40 -2.35
N MET A 73 3.83 6.33 -2.11
CA MET A 73 4.17 5.29 -1.14
C MET A 73 3.71 3.89 -1.60
N ALA A 74 4.51 2.88 -1.32
CA ALA A 74 4.14 1.47 -1.41
C ALA A 74 3.91 0.90 0.00
N LEU A 75 2.78 0.21 0.23
CA LEU A 75 2.51 -0.55 1.45
C LEU A 75 2.63 -2.04 1.14
N VAL A 76 3.59 -2.71 1.79
CA VAL A 76 3.66 -4.16 1.84
C VAL A 76 2.95 -4.62 3.12
N MET A 77 1.91 -5.43 2.97
CA MET A 77 1.24 -5.99 4.14
C MET A 77 2.03 -7.17 4.69
N THR A 78 2.36 -7.12 5.98
CA THR A 78 3.07 -8.21 6.69
C THR A 78 2.15 -9.08 7.54
N VAL A 79 0.84 -8.91 7.35
CA VAL A 79 -0.28 -9.67 7.92
C VAL A 79 -1.46 -9.61 6.93
N GLU A 80 -2.44 -10.49 7.05
CA GLU A 80 -3.66 -10.37 6.23
C GLU A 80 -4.51 -9.17 6.68
N PRO A 81 -5.17 -8.44 5.76
CA PRO A 81 -6.08 -7.36 6.13
C PRO A 81 -7.28 -7.88 6.93
N GLY A 82 -7.71 -7.10 7.93
CA GLY A 82 -8.95 -7.34 8.65
C GLY A 82 -8.80 -7.26 10.16
N PHE A 83 -7.93 -8.08 10.74
CA PHE A 83 -7.82 -8.25 12.19
C PHE A 83 -6.44 -7.86 12.73
N GLY A 84 -6.41 -7.16 13.87
CA GLY A 84 -5.18 -6.88 14.62
C GLY A 84 -4.69 -8.12 15.41
N GLY A 85 -3.42 -8.12 15.80
CA GLY A 85 -2.82 -9.20 16.61
C GLY A 85 -2.37 -10.45 15.84
N GLN A 86 -2.33 -10.37 14.51
CA GLN A 86 -1.78 -11.44 13.68
C GLN A 86 -0.25 -11.49 13.79
N LYS A 87 0.32 -12.67 13.53
CA LYS A 87 1.77 -12.86 13.53
C LYS A 87 2.37 -12.20 12.29
N PHE A 88 3.47 -11.49 12.51
CA PHE A 88 4.29 -10.90 11.47
C PHE A 88 4.81 -11.96 10.48
N MET A 89 4.65 -11.70 9.19
CA MET A 89 5.08 -12.55 8.09
C MET A 89 6.46 -12.13 7.58
N GLU A 90 7.52 -12.74 8.11
CA GLU A 90 8.92 -12.43 7.75
C GLU A 90 9.24 -12.68 6.28
N ASP A 91 8.51 -13.61 5.65
CA ASP A 91 8.60 -13.94 4.23
C ASP A 91 8.15 -12.80 3.29
N MET A 92 7.62 -11.70 3.84
CA MET A 92 7.31 -10.47 3.09
C MET A 92 8.50 -9.52 2.94
N MET A 93 9.53 -9.64 3.79
CA MET A 93 10.71 -8.78 3.74
C MET A 93 11.46 -8.81 2.40
N PRO A 94 11.55 -9.94 1.67
CA PRO A 94 12.10 -9.94 0.32
C PRO A 94 11.41 -8.95 -0.64
N LYS A 95 10.10 -8.71 -0.50
CA LYS A 95 9.37 -7.72 -1.32
C LYS A 95 9.77 -6.30 -0.97
N VAL A 96 9.94 -6.00 0.32
CA VAL A 96 10.42 -4.71 0.82
C VAL A 96 11.83 -4.43 0.31
N SER A 97 12.74 -5.40 0.45
CA SER A 97 14.12 -5.30 -0.04
C SER A 97 14.17 -5.12 -1.55
N TRP A 98 13.31 -5.80 -2.29
CA TRP A 98 13.20 -5.65 -3.73
C TRP A 98 12.76 -4.22 -4.11
N LEU A 99 11.71 -3.69 -3.48
CA LEU A 99 11.24 -2.31 -3.70
C LEU A 99 12.33 -1.29 -3.38
N ARG A 100 13.04 -1.45 -2.26
CA ARG A 100 14.10 -0.51 -1.87
C ARG A 100 15.26 -0.53 -2.85
N SER A 101 15.62 -1.71 -3.35
CA SER A 101 16.68 -1.88 -4.37
C SER A 101 16.31 -1.20 -5.69
N GLN A 102 15.07 -1.38 -6.16
CA GLN A 102 14.61 -0.82 -7.43
C GLN A 102 14.26 0.67 -7.34
N PHE A 103 13.73 1.11 -6.20
CA PHE A 103 13.22 2.46 -5.99
C PHE A 103 13.79 3.07 -4.70
N PRO A 104 15.06 3.50 -4.69
CA PRO A 104 15.75 3.97 -3.48
C PRO A 104 15.09 5.17 -2.80
N SER A 105 14.36 6.00 -3.54
CA SER A 105 13.66 7.19 -3.03
C SER A 105 12.17 6.97 -2.75
N LEU A 106 11.62 5.78 -3.05
CA LEU A 106 10.22 5.49 -2.79
C LEU A 106 10.01 5.26 -1.29
N ASP A 107 8.93 5.82 -0.77
CA ASP A 107 8.49 5.52 0.58
C ASP A 107 7.87 4.12 0.64
N ILE A 108 8.40 3.28 1.52
CA ILE A 108 7.97 1.90 1.72
C ILE A 108 7.46 1.75 3.14
N MET A 109 6.21 1.32 3.24
CA MET A 109 5.50 1.11 4.49
C MET A 109 5.30 -0.39 4.75
N ASP A 110 5.55 -0.81 5.99
CA ASP A 110 5.11 -2.13 6.48
C ASP A 110 3.93 -1.98 7.45
N GLY A 111 2.88 -2.78 7.22
CA GLY A 111 1.62 -2.71 7.96
C GLY A 111 1.39 -3.93 8.87
N GLY A 112 1.09 -3.67 10.14
CA GLY A 112 0.80 -4.73 11.14
C GLY A 112 2.00 -5.13 11.99
N VAL A 113 2.98 -4.23 12.12
CA VAL A 113 4.26 -4.49 12.77
C VAL A 113 4.18 -4.20 14.28
N GLY A 114 4.59 -5.18 15.10
CA GLY A 114 4.83 -5.00 16.53
C GLY A 114 6.26 -4.52 16.81
N PRO A 115 6.58 -4.06 18.04
CA PRO A 115 7.90 -3.50 18.37
C PRO A 115 9.09 -4.41 18.01
N SER A 116 8.91 -5.73 18.15
CA SER A 116 9.95 -6.73 17.86
C SER A 116 10.29 -6.88 16.37
N ALA A 117 9.41 -6.44 15.46
CA ALA A 117 9.59 -6.58 14.02
C ALA A 117 10.06 -5.28 13.33
N ILE A 118 10.07 -4.15 14.04
CA ILE A 118 10.49 -2.84 13.51
C ILE A 118 11.90 -2.91 12.92
N HIS A 119 12.84 -3.54 13.63
CA HIS A 119 14.22 -3.67 13.16
C HIS A 119 14.32 -4.44 11.85
N LYS A 120 13.57 -5.54 11.71
CA LYS A 120 13.57 -6.36 10.49
C LYS A 120 13.03 -5.59 9.29
N CYS A 121 11.92 -4.85 9.48
CA CYS A 121 11.34 -3.98 8.46
C CYS A 121 12.33 -2.89 8.02
N ALA A 122 12.96 -2.21 8.98
CA ALA A 122 13.93 -1.16 8.70
C ALA A 122 15.16 -1.70 7.96
N GLU A 123 15.68 -2.86 8.35
CA GLU A 123 16.80 -3.53 7.67
C GLU A 123 16.46 -3.95 6.23
N ALA A 124 15.22 -4.38 5.99
CA ALA A 124 14.72 -4.66 4.64
C ALA A 124 14.54 -3.39 3.80
N GLY A 125 14.51 -2.21 4.42
CA GLY A 125 14.41 -0.92 3.75
C GLY A 125 13.05 -0.24 3.85
N ALA A 126 12.15 -0.69 4.72
CA ALA A 126 10.95 0.07 5.06
C ALA A 126 11.34 1.32 5.86
N ASN A 127 10.74 2.47 5.51
CA ASN A 127 10.97 3.75 6.18
C ASN A 127 9.72 4.31 6.84
N MET A 128 8.57 3.63 6.71
CA MET A 128 7.36 3.90 7.46
C MET A 128 6.81 2.61 8.07
N ILE A 129 6.36 2.68 9.32
CA ILE A 129 5.82 1.54 10.05
C ILE A 129 4.43 1.90 10.55
N VAL A 130 3.43 1.11 10.18
CA VAL A 130 2.08 1.22 10.76
C VAL A 130 1.92 0.14 11.82
N SER A 131 1.89 0.58 13.07
CA SER A 131 1.56 -0.28 14.19
C SER A 131 0.04 -0.46 14.28
N GLY A 132 -0.42 -1.69 14.12
CA GLY A 132 -1.77 -2.06 14.51
C GLY A 132 -1.84 -2.24 16.03
N CYS A 133 -3.02 -2.01 16.62
CA CYS A 133 -3.31 -2.43 18.00
C CYS A 133 -3.26 -3.97 18.08
N GLY A 134 -2.06 -4.51 18.29
CA GLY A 134 -1.87 -5.89 18.73
C GLY A 134 -1.75 -5.89 20.25
N LYS A 135 -2.54 -6.71 20.95
CA LYS A 135 -2.17 -7.11 22.30
C LYS A 135 -0.83 -7.84 22.19
N GLN A 136 0.21 -7.23 22.76
CA GLN A 136 1.53 -7.84 22.93
C GLN A 136 1.44 -8.99 23.93
#